data_AF-A0A497LZ68-F1
#
_entry.id   AF-A0A497LZ68-F1
#
_cell.length_a   1.000
_cell.length_b   1.000
_cell.length_c   1.000
_cell.angle_alpha   90.00
_cell.angle_beta   90.00
_cell.angle_gamma   90.00
#
_symmetry.space_group_name_H-M   'P 1'
#
loop_
_entity.id
_entity.type
_entity.pdbx_description
1 polymer ?
#
loop_
_entity_poly.entity_id
_entity_poly.type
_entity_poly.pdbx_seq_one_letter_code
_entity_poly.pdbx_strand_id
1 'polypeptide(L)'
;HHGDDHGLVLPPIIAPKQVVIVPIPMKGYEDAVAEYAVEVEGVLSDGGLRVILDDDPKRRPGEKFYKWEMFGIPVRVEIGPKEVEGRRLTLVRRDTLERCETPLDGAVEAIRGLFREIEENLRERSWSRLRSEIRDAESLEELRRLMEERRIVRVNWCGSDECAERMKEEVAGEVRGMRWDVEETPTGPCIACGGEATYVVYVSRAY
;
A
#
# COMPACT_ATOMS: atom_id res chain seq x y z
N HIS A 1 0.19 -0.57 7.11
CA HIS A 1 0.84 0.52 6.35
C HIS A 1 0.08 0.93 5.08
N HIS A 2 -0.44 0.00 4.27
CA HIS A 2 -1.16 0.37 3.03
C HIS A 2 -2.68 0.49 3.14
N GLY A 3 -3.29 -0.09 4.18
CA GLY A 3 -4.75 -0.03 4.38
C GLY A 3 -5.28 1.40 4.51
N ASP A 4 -6.56 1.55 4.20
CA ASP A 4 -7.32 2.79 4.22
C ASP A 4 -8.68 2.57 4.91
N ASP A 5 -9.57 3.57 4.88
CA ASP A 5 -10.90 3.50 5.50
C ASP A 5 -11.83 2.46 4.85
N HIS A 6 -11.49 1.98 3.65
CA HIS A 6 -12.23 0.92 2.96
C HIS A 6 -11.70 -0.48 3.30
N GLY A 7 -10.56 -0.59 4.00
CA GLY A 7 -10.00 -1.85 4.50
C GLY A 7 -8.57 -2.12 4.02
N LEU A 8 -8.29 -3.38 3.69
CA LEU A 8 -6.96 -3.80 3.24
C LEU A 8 -6.65 -3.23 1.86
N VAL A 9 -5.37 -2.96 1.61
CA VAL A 9 -4.84 -2.66 0.27
C VAL A 9 -3.57 -3.50 0.12
N LEU A 10 -3.65 -4.55 -0.70
CA LEU A 10 -2.58 -5.53 -0.84
C LEU A 10 -1.77 -5.27 -2.11
N PRO A 11 -0.42 -5.27 -2.04
CA PRO A 11 0.41 -5.38 -3.22
C PRO A 11 0.06 -6.65 -4.03
N PRO A 12 -0.04 -6.57 -5.37
CA PRO A 12 -0.38 -7.69 -6.24
C PRO A 12 0.48 -8.94 -6.04
N ILE A 13 1.76 -8.77 -5.71
CA ILE A 13 2.68 -9.90 -5.49
C ILE A 13 2.28 -10.77 -4.28
N ILE A 14 1.75 -10.18 -3.21
CA ILE A 14 1.35 -10.91 -1.98
C ILE A 14 -0.14 -11.20 -1.89
N ALA A 15 -0.97 -10.60 -2.75
CA ALA A 15 -2.42 -10.78 -2.71
C ALA A 15 -2.82 -12.24 -3.02
N PRO A 16 -3.56 -12.95 -2.14
CA PRO A 16 -3.95 -14.35 -2.39
C PRO A 16 -4.77 -14.50 -3.68
N LYS A 17 -5.70 -13.57 -3.89
CA LYS A 17 -6.38 -13.32 -5.16
C LYS A 17 -6.02 -11.91 -5.61
N GLN A 18 -5.58 -11.80 -6.86
CA GLN A 18 -5.14 -10.55 -7.46
C GLN A 18 -6.28 -9.85 -8.19
N VAL A 19 -7.20 -10.65 -8.74
CA VAL A 19 -8.33 -10.19 -9.53
C VAL A 19 -9.60 -10.82 -8.99
N VAL A 20 -10.64 -10.01 -8.81
CA VAL A 20 -12.00 -10.52 -8.60
C VAL A 20 -12.88 -10.13 -9.77
N ILE A 21 -13.66 -11.07 -10.28
CA ILE A 21 -14.68 -10.82 -11.30
C ILE A 21 -16.02 -10.74 -10.61
N VAL A 22 -16.74 -9.64 -10.83
CA VAL A 22 -18.08 -9.41 -10.28
C VAL A 22 -19.07 -9.22 -11.44
N PRO A 23 -19.89 -10.24 -11.74
CA PRO A 23 -21.00 -10.11 -12.67
C PRO A 23 -22.06 -9.15 -12.11
N ILE A 24 -22.58 -8.28 -12.98
CA ILE A 24 -23.63 -7.30 -12.70
C ILE A 24 -24.84 -7.70 -13.55
N PRO A 25 -25.67 -8.65 -13.06
CA PRO A 25 -26.81 -9.14 -13.81
C PRO A 25 -27.84 -8.02 -14.00
N MET A 26 -28.38 -7.94 -15.21
CA MET A 26 -29.46 -7.04 -15.58
C MET A 26 -30.53 -7.87 -16.29
N LYS A 27 -31.79 -7.48 -16.11
CA LYS A 27 -32.93 -8.20 -16.69
C LYS A 27 -32.79 -8.38 -18.21
N GLY A 28 -32.79 -9.62 -18.68
CA GLY A 28 -32.63 -10.01 -20.08
C GLY A 28 -31.19 -10.28 -20.52
N TYR A 29 -30.22 -10.16 -19.63
CA TYR A 29 -28.78 -10.37 -19.90
C TYR A 29 -28.13 -11.30 -18.87
N GLU A 30 -28.90 -11.92 -17.97
CA GLU A 30 -28.38 -12.71 -16.86
C GLU A 30 -27.43 -13.83 -17.32
N ASP A 31 -27.89 -14.65 -18.28
CA ASP A 31 -27.09 -15.76 -18.82
C ASP A 31 -25.87 -15.25 -19.60
N ALA A 32 -26.04 -14.23 -20.44
CA ALA A 32 -24.95 -13.67 -21.23
C ALA A 32 -23.84 -13.05 -20.36
N VAL A 33 -24.22 -12.39 -19.26
CA VAL A 33 -23.27 -11.84 -18.27
C VAL A 33 -22.57 -12.97 -17.51
N ALA A 34 -23.28 -14.02 -17.13
CA ALA A 34 -22.68 -15.17 -16.44
C ALA A 34 -21.70 -15.93 -17.34
N GLU A 35 -22.09 -16.25 -18.57
CA GLU A 35 -21.25 -16.93 -19.55
C GLU A 35 -19.98 -16.12 -19.86
N TYR A 36 -20.12 -14.82 -20.10
CA TYR A 36 -18.98 -13.96 -20.36
C TYR A 36 -18.09 -13.82 -19.13
N ALA A 37 -18.63 -13.81 -17.91
CA ALA A 37 -17.81 -13.79 -16.70
C ALA A 37 -16.96 -15.06 -16.52
N VAL A 38 -17.50 -16.23 -16.88
CA VAL A 38 -16.75 -17.49 -16.90
C VAL A 38 -15.68 -17.49 -18.00
N GLU A 39 -16.00 -16.95 -19.18
CA GLU A 39 -15.01 -16.76 -20.26
C GLU A 39 -13.83 -15.90 -19.78
N VAL A 40 -14.12 -14.76 -19.15
CA VAL A 40 -13.11 -13.85 -18.60
C VAL A 40 -12.30 -14.52 -17.50
N GLU A 41 -12.92 -15.28 -16.60
CA GLU A 41 -12.20 -16.03 -15.57
C GLU A 41 -11.20 -17.00 -16.19
N GLY A 42 -11.59 -17.73 -17.23
CA GLY A 42 -10.71 -18.64 -17.97
C GLY A 42 -9.52 -17.91 -18.58
N VAL A 43 -9.78 -16.87 -19.39
CA VAL A 43 -8.72 -16.09 -20.05
C VAL A 43 -7.71 -15.51 -19.05
N LEU A 44 -8.20 -14.92 -17.96
CA LEU A 44 -7.32 -14.31 -16.96
C LEU A 44 -6.54 -15.35 -16.15
N SER A 45 -7.16 -16.49 -15.82
CA SER A 45 -6.52 -17.59 -15.10
C SER A 45 -5.46 -18.29 -15.95
N ASP A 46 -5.74 -18.56 -17.22
CA ASP A 46 -4.78 -19.11 -18.19
C ASP A 46 -3.61 -18.14 -18.44
N GLY A 47 -3.86 -16.83 -18.31
CA GLY A 47 -2.85 -15.79 -18.24
C GLY A 47 -1.99 -15.79 -16.96
N GLY A 48 -2.20 -16.74 -16.04
CA GLY A 48 -1.43 -16.90 -14.81
C GLY A 48 -1.81 -15.93 -13.68
N LEU A 49 -2.95 -15.24 -13.79
CA LEU A 49 -3.44 -14.37 -12.74
C LEU A 49 -4.19 -15.18 -11.68
N ARG A 50 -4.09 -14.77 -10.40
CA ARG A 50 -4.87 -15.41 -9.33
C ARG A 50 -6.27 -14.80 -9.27
N VAL A 51 -7.20 -15.40 -9.99
CA VAL A 51 -8.57 -14.88 -10.17
C VAL A 51 -9.55 -15.55 -9.21
N ILE A 52 -10.62 -14.83 -8.86
CA ILE A 52 -11.83 -15.37 -8.24
C ILE A 52 -13.07 -14.76 -8.89
N LEU A 53 -13.99 -15.60 -9.34
CA LEU A 53 -15.34 -15.17 -9.72
C LEU A 53 -16.25 -15.10 -8.47
N ASP A 54 -16.92 -13.97 -8.24
CA ASP A 54 -17.98 -13.83 -7.24
C ASP A 54 -19.34 -13.73 -7.93
N ASP A 55 -19.90 -14.89 -8.26
CA ASP A 55 -21.18 -15.08 -8.93
C ASP A 55 -22.36 -15.27 -7.95
N ASP A 56 -22.16 -15.06 -6.64
CA ASP A 56 -23.20 -15.27 -5.61
C ASP A 56 -24.49 -14.48 -5.94
N PRO A 57 -25.58 -15.15 -6.34
CA PRO A 57 -26.80 -14.46 -6.80
C PRO A 57 -27.58 -13.83 -5.66
N LYS A 58 -27.25 -14.16 -4.40
CA LYS A 58 -27.93 -13.63 -3.21
C LYS A 58 -27.41 -12.27 -2.78
N ARG A 59 -26.26 -11.83 -3.32
CA ARG A 59 -25.63 -10.55 -2.95
C ARG A 59 -25.73 -9.56 -4.09
N ARG A 60 -26.12 -8.32 -3.77
CA ARG A 60 -26.10 -7.24 -4.76
C ARG A 60 -24.66 -6.89 -5.15
N PRO A 61 -24.41 -6.42 -6.38
CA PRO A 61 -23.06 -6.04 -6.84
C PRO A 61 -22.33 -5.10 -5.88
N GLY A 62 -23.01 -4.08 -5.34
CA GLY A 62 -22.41 -3.17 -4.36
C GLY A 62 -21.91 -3.84 -3.07
N GLU A 63 -22.59 -4.89 -2.60
CA GLU A 63 -22.17 -5.66 -1.43
C GLU A 63 -20.90 -6.48 -1.74
N LYS A 64 -20.81 -7.01 -2.97
CA LYS A 64 -19.62 -7.70 -3.45
C LYS A 64 -18.44 -6.72 -3.59
N PHE A 65 -18.68 -5.53 -4.14
CA PHE A 65 -17.66 -4.48 -4.27
C PHE A 65 -17.04 -4.16 -2.92
N TYR A 66 -17.88 -3.82 -1.94
CA TYR A 66 -17.44 -3.51 -0.58
C TYR A 66 -16.66 -4.67 0.06
N LYS A 67 -17.16 -5.91 -0.05
CA LYS A 67 -16.47 -7.10 0.46
C LYS A 67 -15.04 -7.22 -0.08
N TRP A 68 -14.88 -7.10 -1.40
CA TRP A 68 -13.58 -7.31 -2.03
C TRP A 68 -12.63 -6.12 -1.90
N GLU A 69 -13.18 -4.91 -1.77
CA GLU A 69 -12.41 -3.74 -1.34
C GLU A 69 -11.91 -3.91 0.09
N MET A 70 -12.76 -4.38 1.01
CA MET A 70 -12.36 -4.65 2.39
C MET A 70 -11.24 -5.69 2.49
N PHE A 71 -11.29 -6.74 1.65
CA PHE A 71 -10.22 -7.74 1.57
C PHE A 71 -9.00 -7.31 0.77
N GLY A 72 -9.05 -6.15 0.10
CA GLY A 72 -7.91 -5.55 -0.56
C GLY A 72 -7.46 -6.26 -1.83
N ILE A 73 -8.39 -6.87 -2.57
CA ILE A 73 -8.06 -7.44 -3.89
C ILE A 73 -7.59 -6.31 -4.81
N PRO A 74 -6.39 -6.40 -5.41
CA PRO A 74 -5.79 -5.31 -6.19
C PRO A 74 -6.65 -4.77 -7.34
N VAL A 75 -7.29 -5.66 -8.11
CA VAL A 75 -8.12 -5.28 -9.26
C VAL A 75 -9.47 -5.98 -9.19
N ARG A 76 -10.55 -5.21 -9.31
CA ARG A 76 -11.89 -5.73 -9.56
C ARG A 76 -12.23 -5.58 -11.03
N VAL A 77 -12.75 -6.65 -11.62
CA VAL A 77 -13.33 -6.68 -12.96
C VAL A 77 -14.85 -6.68 -12.81
N GLU A 78 -15.51 -5.71 -13.42
CA GLU A 78 -16.96 -5.59 -13.45
C GLU A 78 -17.45 -6.02 -14.82
N ILE A 79 -18.49 -6.88 -14.85
CA ILE A 79 -19.05 -7.42 -16.10
C ILE A 79 -20.56 -7.20 -16.10
N GLY A 80 -21.04 -6.27 -16.91
CA GLY A 80 -22.46 -6.07 -17.18
C GLY A 80 -22.79 -6.20 -18.67
N PRO A 81 -24.02 -5.82 -19.07
CA PRO A 81 -24.46 -5.90 -20.47
C PRO A 81 -23.56 -5.17 -21.46
N LYS A 82 -23.00 -4.01 -21.06
CA LYS A 82 -22.11 -3.21 -21.92
C LYS A 82 -20.78 -3.92 -22.20
N GLU A 83 -20.22 -4.56 -21.18
CA GLU A 83 -19.00 -5.35 -21.29
C GLU A 83 -19.20 -6.56 -22.20
N VAL A 84 -20.36 -7.23 -22.10
CA VAL A 84 -20.75 -8.33 -22.99
C VAL A 84 -20.86 -7.87 -24.44
N GLU A 85 -21.62 -6.80 -24.70
CA GLU A 85 -21.85 -6.27 -26.05
C GLU A 85 -20.55 -5.77 -26.71
N GLY A 86 -19.69 -5.12 -25.93
CA GLY A 86 -18.43 -4.58 -26.43
C GLY A 86 -17.28 -5.58 -26.44
N ARG A 87 -17.43 -6.75 -25.82
CA ARG A 87 -16.32 -7.67 -25.47
C ARG A 87 -15.17 -6.95 -24.77
N ARG A 88 -15.53 -6.10 -23.80
CA ARG A 88 -14.61 -5.31 -22.95
C ARG A 88 -14.79 -5.68 -21.50
N LEU A 89 -13.90 -5.18 -20.65
CA LEU A 89 -13.90 -5.33 -19.20
C LEU A 89 -13.80 -3.95 -18.58
N THR A 90 -14.59 -3.68 -17.54
CA THR A 90 -14.36 -2.54 -16.67
C THR A 90 -13.47 -2.98 -15.51
N LEU A 91 -12.26 -2.41 -15.44
CA LEU A 91 -11.28 -2.66 -14.39
C LEU A 91 -11.33 -1.54 -13.36
N VAL A 92 -11.29 -1.89 -12.08
CA VAL A 92 -11.25 -0.96 -10.96
C VAL A 92 -10.06 -1.27 -10.08
N ARG A 93 -9.20 -0.28 -9.87
CA ARG A 93 -8.04 -0.39 -8.98
C ARG A 93 -8.46 -0.27 -7.53
N ARG A 94 -7.88 -1.07 -6.64
CA ARG A 94 -8.19 -0.98 -5.21
C ARG A 94 -7.55 0.21 -4.51
N ASP A 95 -6.33 0.58 -4.88
CA ASP A 95 -5.56 1.62 -4.19
C ASP A 95 -6.08 3.04 -4.42
N THR A 96 -6.71 3.31 -5.57
CA THR A 96 -7.25 4.61 -5.98
C THR A 96 -8.76 4.61 -6.28
N LEU A 97 -9.39 3.44 -6.45
CA LEU A 97 -10.76 3.29 -6.94
C LEU A 97 -10.98 3.81 -8.36
N GLU A 98 -9.90 4.12 -9.09
CA GLU A 98 -9.98 4.55 -10.48
C GLU A 98 -10.44 3.40 -11.40
N ARG A 99 -11.18 3.79 -12.43
CA ARG A 99 -11.80 2.88 -13.38
C ARG A 99 -11.17 3.06 -14.76
N CYS A 100 -10.92 1.96 -15.44
CA CYS A 100 -10.53 1.96 -16.85
C CYS A 100 -11.19 0.80 -17.58
N GLU A 101 -11.23 0.87 -18.91
CA GLU A 101 -11.79 -0.19 -19.75
C GLU A 101 -10.71 -0.78 -20.64
N THR A 102 -10.74 -2.10 -20.81
CA THR A 102 -9.88 -2.82 -21.76
C THR A 102 -10.71 -3.82 -22.57
N PRO A 103 -10.40 -4.08 -23.86
CA PRO A 103 -10.88 -5.29 -24.52
C PRO A 103 -10.46 -6.56 -23.76
N LEU A 104 -11.23 -7.64 -23.92
CA LEU A 104 -10.85 -8.96 -23.38
C LEU A 104 -9.52 -9.43 -23.99
N ASP A 105 -9.34 -9.19 -25.28
CA ASP A 105 -8.04 -9.34 -25.94
C ASP A 105 -7.05 -8.30 -25.39
N GLY A 106 -5.96 -8.77 -24.77
CA GLY A 106 -4.99 -7.91 -24.06
C GLY A 106 -5.35 -7.57 -22.60
N ALA A 107 -6.43 -8.15 -22.04
CA ALA A 107 -6.82 -7.91 -20.66
C ALA A 107 -5.75 -8.34 -19.64
N VAL A 108 -5.03 -9.43 -19.91
CA VAL A 108 -3.96 -9.94 -19.03
C VAL A 108 -2.82 -8.92 -18.94
N GLU A 109 -2.39 -8.39 -20.08
CA GLU A 109 -1.34 -7.37 -20.17
C GLU A 109 -1.78 -6.07 -19.50
N ALA A 110 -3.04 -5.64 -19.72
CA ALA A 110 -3.60 -4.46 -19.09
C ALA A 110 -3.59 -4.59 -17.55
N ILE A 111 -4.06 -5.72 -17.01
CA ILE A 111 -4.08 -5.97 -15.56
C ILE A 111 -2.65 -6.04 -14.99
N ARG A 112 -1.69 -6.66 -15.69
CA ARG A 112 -0.27 -6.63 -15.28
C ARG A 112 0.31 -5.22 -15.30
N GLY A 113 -0.14 -4.37 -16.23
CA GLY A 113 0.16 -2.93 -16.23
C GLY A 113 -0.34 -2.26 -14.95
N LEU A 114 -1.61 -2.46 -14.63
CA LEU A 114 -2.21 -1.95 -13.39
C LEU A 114 -1.47 -2.45 -12.15
N PHE A 115 -1.01 -3.71 -12.12
CA PHE A 115 -0.23 -4.20 -10.99
C PHE A 115 1.06 -3.40 -10.75
N ARG A 116 1.79 -3.06 -11.82
CA ARG A 116 2.98 -2.21 -11.70
C ARG A 116 2.63 -0.82 -11.18
N GLU A 117 1.57 -0.21 -11.71
CA GLU A 117 1.11 1.10 -11.26
C GLU A 117 0.65 1.09 -9.80
N ILE A 118 -0.04 0.04 -9.36
CA ILE A 118 -0.44 -0.15 -7.96
C ILE A 118 0.80 -0.28 -7.08
N GLU A 119 1.78 -1.11 -7.46
CA GLU A 119 3.01 -1.28 -6.69
C GLU A 119 3.81 0.02 -6.57
N GLU A 120 3.94 0.78 -7.66
CA GLU A 120 4.60 2.08 -7.69
C GLU A 120 3.87 3.09 -6.80
N ASN A 121 2.54 3.18 -6.90
CA ASN A 121 1.74 4.07 -6.07
C ASN A 121 1.84 3.71 -4.57
N LEU A 122 1.71 2.43 -4.23
CA LEU A 122 1.83 1.98 -2.84
C LEU A 122 3.22 2.27 -2.27
N ARG A 123 4.27 2.04 -3.07
CA ARG A 123 5.65 2.36 -2.71
C ARG A 123 5.82 3.85 -2.49
N GLU A 124 5.41 4.69 -3.43
CA GLU A 124 5.58 6.14 -3.35
C GLU A 124 4.79 6.72 -2.18
N ARG A 125 3.54 6.30 -1.98
CA ARG A 125 2.72 6.71 -0.83
C ARG A 125 3.39 6.37 0.50
N SER A 126 3.94 5.16 0.62
CA SER A 126 4.67 4.75 1.82
C SER A 126 5.97 5.53 2.04
N TRP A 127 6.75 5.78 1.00
CA TRP A 127 7.97 6.58 1.08
C TRP A 127 7.71 8.04 1.41
N SER A 128 6.75 8.65 0.71
CA SER A 128 6.32 10.03 0.96
C SER A 128 5.82 10.19 2.40
N ARG A 129 5.03 9.22 2.91
CA ARG A 129 4.64 9.21 4.32
C ARG A 129 5.86 9.13 5.24
N LEU A 130 6.75 8.16 5.05
CA LEU A 130 7.96 8.02 5.89
C LEU A 130 8.79 9.31 5.91
N ARG A 131 9.07 9.90 4.74
CA ARG A 131 9.79 11.17 4.62
C ARG A 131 9.07 12.30 5.34
N SER A 132 7.74 12.36 5.24
CA SER A 132 6.92 13.37 5.93
C SER A 132 6.86 13.20 7.45
N GLU A 133 7.22 12.02 7.98
CA GLU A 133 7.30 11.75 9.44
C GLU A 133 8.68 12.02 10.02
N ILE A 134 9.72 12.07 9.17
CA ILE A 134 11.10 12.33 9.59
C ILE A 134 11.27 13.81 9.92
N ARG A 135 11.82 14.12 11.08
CA ARG A 135 12.18 15.47 11.54
C ARG A 135 13.61 15.49 12.05
N ASP A 136 14.23 16.66 12.04
CA ASP A 136 15.55 16.87 12.64
C ASP A 136 15.40 17.45 14.05
N ALA A 137 16.33 17.13 14.94
CA ALA A 137 16.47 17.77 16.24
C ALA A 137 17.94 18.04 16.56
N GLU A 138 18.20 19.21 17.13
CA GLU A 138 19.55 19.64 17.54
C GLU A 138 19.70 19.68 19.07
N SER A 139 18.61 19.48 19.82
CA SER A 139 18.62 19.45 21.29
C SER A 139 17.72 18.35 21.87
N LEU A 140 18.01 17.93 23.11
CA LEU A 140 17.14 16.99 23.84
C LEU A 140 15.73 17.54 24.07
N GLU A 141 15.56 18.86 24.15
CA GLU A 141 14.25 19.50 24.29
C GLU A 141 13.41 19.35 23.02
N GLU A 142 14.01 19.60 21.85
CA GLU A 142 13.36 19.38 20.56
C GLU A 142 13.05 17.90 20.34
N LEU A 143 14.00 17.01 20.67
CA LEU A 143 13.81 15.58 20.57
C LEU A 143 12.64 15.12 21.45
N ARG A 144 12.54 15.61 22.70
CA ARG A 144 11.42 15.29 23.60
C ARG A 144 10.07 15.66 22.99
N ARG A 145 9.94 16.89 22.47
CA ARG A 145 8.71 17.35 21.80
C ARG A 145 8.34 16.46 20.61
N LEU A 146 9.31 16.13 19.76
CA LEU A 146 9.08 15.30 18.58
C LEU A 146 8.76 13.84 18.92
N MET A 147 9.26 13.32 20.05
CA MET A 147 8.87 12.00 20.58
C MET A 147 7.41 12.01 21.07
N GLU A 148 6.95 13.08 21.73
CA GLU A 148 5.54 13.24 22.12
C GLU A 148 4.60 13.25 20.90
N GLU A 149 5.02 13.88 19.80
CA GLU A 149 4.34 13.87 18.51
C GLU A 149 4.45 12.54 17.74
N ARG A 150 5.16 11.54 18.28
CA ARG A 150 5.41 10.22 17.66
C ARG A 150 6.10 10.32 16.29
N ARG A 151 7.01 11.27 16.13
CA ARG A 151 7.84 11.40 14.92
C ARG A 151 8.99 10.42 14.92
N ILE A 152 9.59 10.25 13.74
CA ILE A 152 10.90 9.64 13.58
C ILE A 152 11.89 10.81 13.51
N VAL A 153 12.91 10.82 14.36
CA VAL A 153 13.77 11.99 14.51
C VAL A 153 15.20 11.64 14.15
N ARG A 154 15.76 12.34 13.17
CA ARG A 154 17.15 12.23 12.75
C ARG A 154 18.01 13.14 13.62
N VAL A 155 19.07 12.56 14.20
CA VAL A 155 19.94 13.25 15.17
C VAL A 155 21.40 12.87 14.97
N ASN A 156 22.30 13.75 15.38
CA ASN A 156 23.73 13.49 15.49
C ASN A 156 24.03 12.72 16.79
N TRP A 157 24.78 11.62 16.71
CA TRP A 157 25.08 10.75 17.85
C TRP A 157 26.55 10.32 17.88
N CYS A 158 27.14 10.26 19.07
CA CYS A 158 28.54 9.88 19.27
C CYS A 158 28.80 8.36 19.25
N GLY A 159 27.76 7.53 19.18
CA GLY A 159 27.91 6.07 19.16
C GLY A 159 28.03 5.40 20.54
N SER A 160 27.97 6.15 21.64
CA SER A 160 28.09 5.58 22.98
C SER A 160 26.75 5.07 23.53
N ASP A 161 26.79 3.90 24.17
CA ASP A 161 25.63 3.30 24.86
C ASP A 161 25.08 4.23 25.96
N GLU A 162 25.95 4.96 26.66
CA GLU A 162 25.54 5.94 27.68
C GLU A 162 24.65 7.03 27.08
N CYS A 163 25.00 7.58 25.91
CA CYS A 163 24.16 8.57 25.23
C CYS A 163 22.86 7.97 24.70
N ALA A 164 22.86 6.71 24.28
CA ALA A 164 21.64 6.02 23.85
C ALA A 164 20.68 5.80 25.02
N GLU A 165 21.17 5.32 26.17
CA GLU A 165 20.34 5.13 27.36
C GLU A 165 19.83 6.47 27.90
N ARG A 166 20.65 7.53 27.85
CA ARG A 166 20.21 8.88 28.23
C ARG A 166 19.05 9.39 27.37
N MET A 167 19.10 9.20 26.05
CA MET A 167 17.96 9.56 25.17
C MET A 167 16.70 8.74 25.49
N LYS A 168 16.87 7.46 25.83
CA LYS A 168 15.76 6.59 26.20
C LYS A 168 15.13 6.99 27.54
N GLU A 169 15.94 7.27 28.55
CA GLU A 169 15.47 7.64 29.89
C GLU A 169 14.89 9.06 29.94
N GLU A 170 15.57 10.04 29.33
CA GLU A 170 15.13 11.43 29.42
C GLU A 170 13.96 11.74 28.48
N VAL A 171 13.98 11.21 27.26
CA VAL A 171 13.04 11.64 26.20
C VAL A 171 12.23 10.50 25.59
N ALA A 172 12.30 9.29 26.17
CA ALA A 172 11.62 8.09 25.68
C ALA A 172 11.94 7.75 24.21
N GLY A 173 13.11 8.18 23.73
CA GLY A 173 13.58 7.99 22.36
C GLY A 173 14.64 6.90 22.31
N GLU A 174 14.40 5.84 21.54
CA GLU A 174 15.40 4.79 21.30
C GLU A 174 16.02 4.93 19.92
N VAL A 175 17.32 4.68 19.84
CA VAL A 175 18.06 4.62 18.58
C VAL A 175 17.59 3.41 17.77
N ARG A 176 17.05 3.64 16.58
CA ARG A 176 16.60 2.59 15.63
C ARG A 176 17.68 2.19 14.64
N GLY A 177 18.71 3.02 14.51
CA GLY A 177 19.85 2.78 13.65
C GLY A 177 20.01 3.87 12.59
N MET A 178 20.74 3.50 11.54
CA MET A 178 21.06 4.36 10.40
C MET A 178 20.27 3.89 9.18
N ARG A 179 20.01 4.80 8.26
CA ARG A 179 19.49 4.43 6.95
C ARG A 179 20.61 3.83 6.11
N TRP A 180 20.35 2.68 5.51
CA TRP A 180 21.31 2.00 4.63
C TRP A 180 21.35 2.62 3.23
N ASP A 181 20.28 3.32 2.84
CA ASP A 181 20.06 3.83 1.49
C ASP A 181 20.52 5.29 1.30
N VAL A 182 21.04 5.93 2.35
CA VAL A 182 21.56 7.30 2.32
C VAL A 182 22.85 7.34 3.12
N GLU A 183 23.88 7.95 2.56
CA GLU A 183 25.11 8.26 3.28
C GLU A 183 24.95 9.62 3.98
N GLU A 184 24.90 9.60 5.31
CA GLU A 184 24.67 10.79 6.13
C GLU A 184 25.87 11.01 7.06
N THR A 185 26.45 12.20 7.02
CA THR A 185 27.56 12.61 7.90
C THR A 185 27.06 13.58 8.95
N PRO A 186 27.49 13.45 10.23
CA PRO A 186 27.09 14.39 11.26
C PRO A 186 27.46 15.83 10.92
N THR A 187 26.52 16.75 11.14
CA THR A 187 26.69 18.19 10.86
C THR A 187 26.91 19.01 12.14
N GLY A 188 26.84 18.37 13.30
CA GLY A 188 26.90 19.02 14.61
C GLY A 188 27.25 18.03 15.72
N PRO A 189 27.26 18.49 16.98
CA PRO A 189 27.63 17.67 18.12
C PRO A 189 26.58 16.58 18.40
N CYS A 190 26.97 15.59 19.19
CA CYS A 190 26.07 14.58 19.72
C CYS A 190 24.92 15.26 20.49
N ILE A 191 23.67 14.95 20.11
CA ILE A 191 22.49 15.57 20.70
C ILE A 191 22.39 15.34 22.22
N ALA A 192 22.94 14.23 22.72
CA ALA A 192 22.88 13.87 24.14
C ALA A 192 23.99 14.55 24.95
N CYS A 193 25.27 14.30 24.62
CA CYS A 193 26.40 14.78 25.44
C CYS A 193 27.05 16.08 24.97
N GLY A 194 26.72 16.57 23.77
CA GLY A 194 27.37 17.74 23.17
C GLY A 194 28.79 17.48 22.63
N GLY A 195 29.31 16.26 22.74
CA GLY A 195 30.62 15.85 22.20
C GLY A 195 30.62 15.65 20.69
N GLU A 196 31.75 15.19 20.14
CA GLU A 196 31.87 14.88 18.71
C GLU A 196 30.93 13.74 18.30
N ALA A 197 30.11 13.98 17.27
CA ALA A 197 29.22 12.97 16.71
C ALA A 197 29.93 12.16 15.62
N THR A 198 29.69 10.86 15.61
CA THR A 198 30.26 9.93 14.62
C THR A 198 29.20 9.44 13.65
N TYR A 199 27.93 9.46 14.06
CA TYR A 199 26.82 8.86 13.32
C TYR A 199 25.61 9.79 13.23
N VAL A 200 24.89 9.70 12.12
CA VAL A 200 23.53 10.22 12.00
C VAL A 200 22.57 9.06 12.19
N VAL A 201 21.76 9.11 13.25
CA VAL A 201 20.84 8.03 13.60
C VAL A 201 19.40 8.50 13.67
N TYR A 202 18.49 7.56 13.49
CA TYR A 202 17.05 7.78 13.59
C TYR A 202 16.56 7.28 14.95
N VAL A 203 15.93 8.16 15.71
CA VAL A 203 15.38 7.93 17.04
C VAL A 203 13.87 7.93 16.97
N SER A 204 13.23 6.95 17.61
CA SER A 204 11.77 6.90 17.75
C SER A 204 11.35 6.18 19.01
N ARG A 205 10.12 6.44 19.45
CA ARG A 205 9.48 5.61 20.50
C ARG A 205 9.37 4.16 20.04
N ALA A 206 9.45 3.23 20.98
CA ALA A 206 9.14 1.82 20.73
C ALA A 206 7.64 1.62 20.58
N TYR A 207 7.28 0.57 19.83
CA TYR A 207 5.90 0.12 19.65
C TYR A 207 5.33 -0.46 20.95
#